data_AF-A0A9P0QK05-F1
#
_entry.id   AF-A0A9P0QK05-F1
#
_cell.length_a   1.000
_cell.length_b   1.000
_cell.length_c   1.000
_cell.angle_alpha   90.00
_cell.angle_beta   90.00
_cell.angle_gamma   90.00
#
_symmetry.space_group_name_H-M   'P 1'
#
loop_
_entity.id
_entity.type
_entity.pdbx_description
1 polymer ?
#
loop_
_entity_poly.entity_id
_entity_poly.type
_entity_poly.pdbx_seq_one_letter_code
_entity_poly.pdbx_strand_id
1 'polypeptide(L)'
;MVADTLVYHPTVTKLITFLDSTPKREKSFRLVAYLSRFLSYYLQRQGFSPELVKVFKDLKTHVTMIRKGMRFLKPLNHLQAASKAFDNKLIDPILKNTTVLRNLGYAGYLSLDSLTWFKMLGLVDKKRFPTVSTWASRCWALGLIAGLVNSLRLLSINSSKLESASSSSADSEKPVDVKAIQVKIYQAKRKLIWDALDLFVALNTLDILHFTEGDVGLAGTITSIMGLKDQWVGTK
;
A
#
# COMPACT_ATOMS: atom_id res chain seq x y z
N MET A 1 -1.41 -16.10 37.89
CA MET A 1 -0.57 -17.22 37.39
C MET A 1 -0.91 -17.64 35.96
N VAL A 2 -2.15 -18.03 35.60
CA VAL A 2 -2.48 -18.39 34.19
C VAL A 2 -2.65 -17.15 33.28
N ALA A 3 -3.22 -16.07 33.83
CA ALA A 3 -3.35 -14.80 33.11
C ALA A 3 -1.98 -14.18 32.80
N ASP A 4 -1.01 -14.29 33.71
CA ASP A 4 0.34 -13.75 33.53
C ASP A 4 1.06 -14.45 32.35
N THR A 5 0.93 -15.77 32.22
CA THR A 5 1.51 -16.51 31.10
C THR A 5 0.93 -16.09 29.74
N LEU A 6 -0.36 -15.75 29.68
CA LEU A 6 -1.00 -15.26 28.46
C LEU A 6 -0.58 -13.80 28.16
N VAL A 7 -0.54 -12.94 29.18
CA VAL A 7 -0.22 -11.51 29.06
C VAL A 7 1.24 -11.30 28.68
N TYR A 8 2.16 -12.04 29.28
CA TYR A 8 3.60 -11.95 29.00
C TYR A 8 4.06 -12.85 27.84
N HIS A 9 3.12 -13.49 27.12
CA HIS A 9 3.50 -14.31 25.97
C HIS A 9 4.16 -13.43 24.88
N PRO A 10 5.33 -13.81 24.32
CA PRO A 10 6.06 -13.00 23.35
C PRO A 10 5.21 -12.57 22.14
N THR A 11 4.31 -13.45 21.67
CA THR A 11 3.37 -13.14 20.59
C THR A 11 2.38 -12.03 20.96
N VAL A 12 1.88 -12.01 22.20
CA VAL A 12 0.93 -10.99 22.68
C VAL A 12 1.66 -9.65 22.80
N THR A 13 2.87 -9.65 23.37
CA THR A 13 3.72 -8.44 23.43
C THR A 13 4.00 -7.89 22.02
N LYS A 14 4.38 -8.77 21.08
CA LYS A 14 4.61 -8.39 19.68
C LYS A 14 3.34 -7.84 19.02
N LEU A 15 2.18 -8.43 19.30
CA LEU A 15 0.89 -7.94 18.80
C LEU A 15 0.56 -6.55 19.34
N ILE A 16 0.80 -6.30 20.63
CA ILE A 16 0.61 -4.97 21.24
C ILE A 16 1.51 -3.95 20.55
N THR A 17 2.81 -4.22 20.45
CA THR A 17 3.78 -3.34 19.74
C THR A 17 3.43 -3.14 18.26
N PHE A 18 2.86 -4.16 17.61
CA PHE A 18 2.34 -4.04 16.26
C PHE A 18 1.15 -3.09 16.22
N LEU A 19 0.18 -3.26 17.13
CA LEU A 19 -1.00 -2.44 17.15
C LEU A 19 -0.70 -1.02 17.64
N ASP A 20 0.32 -0.74 18.43
CA ASP A 20 0.60 0.63 18.91
C ASP A 20 1.14 1.60 17.83
N SER A 21 1.33 1.12 16.61
CA SER A 21 1.74 1.94 15.47
C SER A 21 0.56 2.32 14.58
N THR A 22 0.27 3.62 14.45
CA THR A 22 -0.81 4.13 13.57
C THR A 22 -0.73 3.59 12.12
N PRO A 23 0.44 3.56 11.44
CA PRO A 23 0.55 2.96 10.10
C PRO A 23 0.23 1.46 10.03
N LYS A 24 0.40 0.72 11.14
CA LYS A 24 0.09 -0.71 11.21
C LYS A 24 -1.41 -0.91 11.45
N ARG A 25 -2.03 -0.15 12.37
CA ARG A 25 -3.51 -0.14 12.54
C ARG A 25 -4.24 0.26 11.26
N GLU A 26 -3.78 1.31 10.57
CA GLU A 26 -4.40 1.74 9.30
C GLU A 26 -4.38 0.63 8.25
N LYS A 27 -3.29 -0.15 8.20
CA LYS A 27 -3.18 -1.29 7.29
C LYS A 27 -4.10 -2.44 7.69
N SER A 28 -4.26 -2.72 8.99
CA SER A 28 -5.23 -3.72 9.47
C SER A 28 -6.65 -3.34 9.08
N PHE A 29 -7.01 -2.07 9.26
CA PHE A 29 -8.29 -1.57 8.81
C PHE A 29 -8.43 -1.60 7.28
N ARG A 30 -7.35 -1.42 6.51
CA ARG A 30 -7.38 -1.60 5.05
C ARG A 30 -7.80 -3.03 4.68
N LEU A 31 -7.26 -4.04 5.36
CA LEU A 31 -7.69 -5.43 5.17
C LEU A 31 -9.18 -5.59 5.44
N VAL A 32 -9.67 -5.09 6.58
CA VAL A 32 -11.10 -5.17 6.93
C VAL A 32 -11.97 -4.49 5.88
N ALA A 33 -11.58 -3.31 5.39
CA ALA A 33 -12.36 -2.59 4.38
C ALA A 33 -12.47 -3.34 3.05
N TYR A 34 -11.35 -3.87 2.52
CA TYR A 34 -11.37 -4.59 1.24
C TYR A 34 -11.98 -5.98 1.37
N LEU A 35 -11.77 -6.68 2.49
CA LEU A 35 -12.42 -7.95 2.75
C LEU A 35 -13.94 -7.76 2.87
N SER A 36 -14.39 -6.71 3.56
CA SER A 36 -15.82 -6.37 3.65
C SER A 36 -16.40 -6.02 2.28
N ARG A 37 -15.63 -5.33 1.41
CA ARG A 37 -16.04 -5.09 0.01
C ARG A 37 -16.27 -6.40 -0.73
N PHE A 38 -15.29 -7.32 -0.68
CA PHE A 38 -15.40 -8.63 -1.30
C PHE A 38 -16.57 -9.44 -0.75
N LEU A 39 -16.68 -9.57 0.57
CA LEU A 39 -17.75 -10.34 1.23
C LEU A 39 -19.14 -9.77 0.91
N SER A 40 -19.30 -8.44 0.90
CA SER A 40 -20.58 -7.83 0.54
C SER A 40 -21.01 -8.17 -0.89
N TYR A 41 -20.07 -8.24 -1.82
CA TYR A 41 -20.34 -8.63 -3.21
C TYR A 41 -20.62 -10.13 -3.31
N TYR A 42 -19.78 -10.96 -2.70
CA TYR A 42 -19.92 -12.42 -2.74
C TYR A 42 -21.25 -12.88 -2.13
N LEU A 43 -21.59 -12.41 -0.93
CA LEU A 43 -22.84 -12.75 -0.25
C LEU A 43 -24.07 -12.31 -1.05
N GLN A 44 -24.01 -11.14 -1.67
CA GLN A 44 -25.09 -10.67 -2.55
C GLN A 44 -25.27 -11.59 -3.77
N ARG A 45 -24.19 -12.06 -4.38
CA ARG A 45 -24.24 -12.99 -5.53
C ARG A 45 -24.73 -14.38 -5.16
N GLN A 46 -24.51 -14.81 -3.92
CA GLN A 46 -24.97 -16.09 -3.39
C GLN A 46 -26.43 -16.04 -2.87
N GLY A 47 -27.10 -14.88 -2.96
CA GLY A 47 -28.51 -14.76 -2.56
C GLY A 47 -28.75 -14.70 -1.05
N PHE A 48 -27.74 -14.33 -0.27
CA PHE A 48 -27.91 -14.09 1.18
C PHE A 48 -28.79 -12.86 1.44
N SER A 49 -29.34 -12.77 2.65
CA SER A 49 -30.28 -11.73 3.02
C SER A 49 -29.70 -10.31 2.85
N PRO A 50 -30.52 -9.32 2.42
CA PRO A 50 -30.08 -7.93 2.28
C PRO A 50 -29.50 -7.33 3.56
N GLU A 51 -30.00 -7.75 4.72
CA GLU A 51 -29.53 -7.30 6.04
C GLU A 51 -28.09 -7.73 6.27
N LEU A 52 -27.74 -8.99 5.96
CA LEU A 52 -26.38 -9.49 6.10
C LEU A 52 -25.42 -8.78 5.14
N VAL A 53 -25.84 -8.58 3.88
CA VAL A 53 -25.05 -7.82 2.90
C VAL A 53 -24.81 -6.39 3.38
N LYS A 54 -25.82 -5.75 4.00
CA LYS A 54 -25.73 -4.39 4.54
C LYS A 54 -24.69 -4.29 5.65
N VAL A 55 -24.59 -5.28 6.55
CA VAL A 55 -23.56 -5.30 7.62
C VAL A 55 -22.15 -5.10 7.04
N PHE A 56 -21.79 -5.82 5.98
CA PHE A 56 -20.47 -5.68 5.36
C PHE A 56 -20.30 -4.37 4.58
N LYS A 57 -21.36 -3.85 3.94
CA LYS A 57 -21.33 -2.53 3.28
C LYS A 57 -21.11 -1.41 4.30
N ASP A 58 -21.78 -1.47 5.44
CA ASP A 58 -21.65 -0.49 6.52
C ASP A 58 -20.27 -0.59 7.18
N LEU A 59 -19.78 -1.81 7.45
CA LEU A 59 -18.44 -2.04 7.98
C LEU A 59 -17.36 -1.46 7.06
N LYS A 60 -17.45 -1.70 5.74
CA LYS A 60 -16.56 -1.08 4.75
C LYS A 60 -16.56 0.45 4.89
N THR A 61 -17.75 1.04 5.01
CA THR A 61 -17.93 2.50 5.07
C THR A 61 -17.33 3.09 6.34
N HIS A 62 -17.66 2.55 7.51
CA HIS A 62 -17.14 3.02 8.80
C HIS A 62 -15.62 2.87 8.89
N VAL A 63 -15.08 1.72 8.50
CA VAL A 63 -13.64 1.49 8.54
C VAL A 63 -12.90 2.38 7.53
N THR A 64 -13.48 2.67 6.37
CA THR A 64 -12.90 3.63 5.41
C THR A 64 -12.81 5.03 6.00
N MET A 65 -13.82 5.47 6.75
CA MET A 65 -13.81 6.76 7.45
C MET A 65 -12.66 6.80 8.48
N ILE A 66 -12.55 5.78 9.33
CA ILE A 66 -11.48 5.66 10.34
C ILE A 66 -10.10 5.73 9.67
N ARG A 67 -9.89 4.97 8.59
CA ARG A 67 -8.61 4.96 7.85
C ARG A 67 -8.24 6.30 7.25
N LYS A 68 -9.22 7.08 6.78
CA LYS A 68 -8.96 8.43 6.28
C LYS A 68 -8.47 9.33 7.42
N GLY A 69 -9.10 9.25 8.59
CA GLY A 69 -8.63 9.95 9.80
C GLY A 69 -7.20 9.56 10.19
N MET A 70 -6.88 8.25 10.21
CA MET A 70 -5.51 7.77 10.51
C MET A 70 -4.45 8.21 9.50
N ARG A 71 -4.85 8.65 8.30
CA ARG A 71 -3.95 9.14 7.25
C ARG A 71 -3.85 10.66 7.19
N PHE A 72 -4.60 11.38 8.02
CA PHE A 72 -4.50 12.83 8.14
C PHE A 72 -3.05 13.23 8.46
N LEU A 73 -2.55 14.27 7.80
CA LEU A 73 -1.15 14.75 7.87
C LEU A 73 -0.05 13.78 7.39
N LYS A 74 -0.39 12.56 6.95
CA LYS A 74 0.54 11.65 6.27
C LYS A 74 1.19 12.23 4.99
N PRO A 75 0.60 13.19 4.24
CA PRO A 75 1.31 13.87 3.15
C PRO A 75 2.67 14.44 3.54
N LEU A 76 2.84 14.93 4.78
CA LEU A 76 4.10 15.53 5.25
C LEU A 76 5.27 14.55 5.18
N ASN A 77 5.03 13.28 5.54
CA ASN A 77 6.02 12.22 5.44
C ASN A 77 6.44 11.97 3.99
N HIS A 78 5.50 12.06 3.06
CA HIS A 78 5.77 11.89 1.64
C HIS A 78 6.50 13.10 1.04
N LEU A 79 6.18 14.32 1.43
CA LEU A 79 6.93 15.51 1.02
C LEU A 79 8.39 15.45 1.51
N GLN A 80 8.60 15.06 2.77
CA GLN A 80 9.96 14.85 3.29
C GLN A 80 10.70 13.74 2.53
N ALA A 81 10.04 12.62 2.23
CA ALA A 81 10.63 11.53 1.46
C ALA A 81 10.95 11.94 0.02
N ALA A 82 10.12 12.78 -0.61
CA ALA A 82 10.37 13.32 -1.94
C ALA A 82 11.60 14.23 -1.94
N SER A 83 11.72 15.15 -0.98
CA SER A 83 12.88 16.03 -0.83
C SER A 83 14.17 15.23 -0.61
N LYS A 84 14.18 14.28 0.34
CA LYS A 84 15.33 13.41 0.57
C LYS A 84 15.74 12.62 -0.67
N ALA A 85 14.78 12.14 -1.46
CA ALA A 85 15.07 11.43 -2.70
C ALA A 85 15.64 12.37 -3.77
N PHE A 86 15.13 13.59 -3.88
CA PHE A 86 15.61 14.60 -4.81
C PHE A 86 17.07 15.00 -4.55
N ASP A 87 17.44 15.13 -3.28
CA ASP A 87 18.80 15.52 -2.85
C ASP A 87 19.83 14.41 -3.04
N ASN A 88 19.40 13.15 -3.18
CA ASN A 88 20.30 12.02 -3.41
C ASN A 88 20.78 12.00 -4.87
N LYS A 89 21.94 12.62 -5.12
CA LYS A 89 22.58 12.68 -6.46
C LYS A 89 23.33 11.41 -6.85
N LEU A 90 23.55 10.47 -5.93
CA LEU A 90 24.38 9.27 -6.14
C LEU A 90 23.58 8.05 -6.64
N ILE A 91 22.26 8.15 -6.70
CA ILE A 91 21.39 7.07 -7.19
C ILE A 91 21.13 7.21 -8.69
N ASP A 92 20.83 6.09 -9.34
CA ASP A 92 20.34 6.03 -10.72
C ASP A 92 19.23 7.08 -10.96
N PRO A 93 19.33 7.92 -12.01
CA PRO A 93 18.38 9.00 -12.26
C PRO A 93 16.93 8.56 -12.40
N ILE A 94 16.68 7.39 -12.99
CA ILE A 94 15.32 6.84 -13.15
C ILE A 94 14.76 6.47 -11.78
N LEU A 95 15.54 5.76 -10.96
CA LEU A 95 15.14 5.42 -9.59
C LEU A 95 14.88 6.67 -8.74
N LYS A 96 15.72 7.70 -8.89
CA LYS A 96 15.54 8.99 -8.22
C LYS A 96 14.21 9.65 -8.60
N ASN A 97 14.03 9.92 -9.90
CA ASN A 97 12.90 10.67 -10.42
C ASN A 97 11.58 9.94 -10.15
N THR A 98 11.55 8.62 -10.30
CA THR A 98 10.38 7.80 -9.97
C THR A 98 10.08 7.79 -8.48
N THR A 99 11.10 7.80 -7.60
CA THR A 99 10.89 7.90 -6.15
C THR A 99 10.32 9.26 -5.74
N VAL A 100 10.81 10.35 -6.35
CA VAL A 100 10.27 11.69 -6.15
C VAL A 100 8.82 11.76 -6.63
N LEU A 101 8.56 11.36 -7.87
CA LEU A 101 7.22 11.38 -8.47
C LEU A 101 6.22 10.52 -7.68
N ARG A 102 6.65 9.34 -7.22
CA ARG A 102 5.83 8.47 -6.35
C ARG A 102 5.38 9.18 -5.09
N ASN A 103 6.34 9.81 -4.38
CA ASN A 103 6.05 10.48 -3.13
C ASN A 103 5.22 11.74 -3.33
N LEU A 104 5.45 12.53 -4.38
CA LEU A 104 4.60 13.67 -4.72
C LEU A 104 3.17 13.23 -5.08
N GLY A 105 3.02 12.15 -5.84
CA GLY A 105 1.71 11.54 -6.13
C GLY A 105 0.99 11.11 -4.86
N TYR A 106 1.68 10.46 -3.92
CA TYR A 106 1.10 10.08 -2.62
C TYR A 106 0.79 11.26 -1.72
N ALA A 107 1.61 12.32 -1.73
CA ALA A 107 1.31 13.55 -1.01
C ALA A 107 0.03 14.21 -1.55
N GLY A 108 -0.07 14.38 -2.87
CA GLY A 108 -1.28 14.90 -3.52
C GLY A 108 -2.52 14.05 -3.23
N TYR A 109 -2.39 12.73 -3.37
CA TYR A 109 -3.46 11.78 -3.04
C TYR A 109 -3.95 11.96 -1.61
N LEU A 110 -3.05 11.90 -0.62
CA LEU A 110 -3.42 11.91 0.79
C LEU A 110 -3.90 13.29 1.27
N SER A 111 -3.46 14.37 0.63
CA SER A 111 -4.00 15.72 0.89
C SER A 111 -5.44 15.83 0.42
N LEU A 112 -5.75 15.36 -0.80
CA LEU A 112 -7.12 15.34 -1.32
C LEU A 112 -8.01 14.32 -0.59
N ASP A 113 -7.42 13.21 -0.11
CA ASP A 113 -8.08 12.22 0.74
C ASP A 113 -8.50 12.83 2.09
N SER A 114 -7.69 13.74 2.65
CA SER A 114 -8.01 14.51 3.85
C SER A 114 -9.19 15.47 3.61
N LEU A 115 -9.24 16.15 2.47
CA LEU A 115 -10.41 16.96 2.10
C LEU A 115 -11.68 16.11 1.96
N THR A 116 -11.55 14.92 1.36
CA THR A 116 -12.66 13.95 1.27
C THR A 116 -13.13 13.51 2.66
N TRP A 117 -12.21 13.34 3.61
CA TRP A 117 -12.54 13.02 4.99
C TRP A 117 -13.29 14.14 5.69
N PHE A 118 -12.88 15.40 5.50
CA PHE A 118 -13.60 16.56 6.04
C PHE A 118 -15.04 16.65 5.49
N LYS A 119 -15.25 16.30 4.22
CA LYS A 119 -16.60 16.18 3.64
C LYS A 119 -17.43 15.07 4.31
N MET A 120 -16.80 13.94 4.66
CA MET A 120 -17.48 12.85 5.40
C MET A 120 -17.87 13.27 6.82
N LEU A 121 -17.07 14.12 7.46
CA LEU A 121 -17.35 14.66 8.80
C LEU A 121 -18.35 15.83 8.81
N GLY A 122 -18.76 16.34 7.65
CA GLY A 122 -19.64 17.51 7.55
C GLY A 122 -18.94 18.86 7.76
N LEU A 123 -17.61 18.88 7.85
CA LEU A 123 -16.82 20.11 7.97
C LEU A 123 -16.74 20.90 6.65
N VAL A 124 -16.96 20.22 5.52
CA VAL A 124 -17.03 20.80 4.18
C VAL A 124 -18.28 20.30 3.49
N ASP A 125 -19.02 21.19 2.84
CA ASP A 125 -20.22 20.84 2.07
C ASP A 125 -19.90 19.73 1.04
N LYS A 126 -20.77 18.72 0.97
CA LYS A 126 -20.67 17.60 0.03
C LYS A 126 -20.62 18.07 -1.44
N LYS A 127 -21.29 19.18 -1.79
CA LYS A 127 -21.32 19.77 -3.13
C LYS A 127 -20.03 20.52 -3.50
N ARG A 128 -19.25 20.97 -2.51
CA ARG A 128 -17.96 21.65 -2.76
C ARG A 128 -16.90 20.63 -3.19
N PHE A 129 -16.09 20.99 -4.19
CA PHE A 129 -15.04 20.14 -4.78
C PHE A 129 -15.58 18.76 -5.22
N PRO A 130 -16.51 18.70 -6.22
CA PRO A 130 -17.12 17.44 -6.64
C PRO A 130 -16.10 16.44 -7.20
N THR A 131 -15.02 16.94 -7.82
CA THR A 131 -13.98 16.12 -8.47
C THR A 131 -12.82 15.74 -7.54
N VAL A 132 -12.90 16.06 -6.23
CA VAL A 132 -11.79 15.81 -5.28
C VAL A 132 -11.37 14.35 -5.22
N SER A 133 -12.34 13.42 -5.23
CA SER A 133 -12.06 11.98 -5.17
C SER A 133 -11.41 11.47 -6.46
N THR A 134 -11.82 12.01 -7.61
CA THR A 134 -11.23 11.71 -8.92
C THR A 134 -9.78 12.17 -8.97
N TRP A 135 -9.49 13.40 -8.55
CA TRP A 135 -8.13 13.92 -8.50
C TRP A 135 -7.25 13.16 -7.51
N ALA A 136 -7.79 12.82 -6.33
CA ALA A 136 -7.08 11.98 -5.36
C ALA A 136 -6.67 10.64 -6.00
N SER A 137 -7.58 10.00 -6.72
CA SER A 137 -7.33 8.72 -7.40
C SER A 137 -6.33 8.86 -8.55
N ARG A 138 -6.33 9.97 -9.30
CA ARG A 138 -5.33 10.29 -10.33
C ARG A 138 -3.93 10.46 -9.73
N CYS A 139 -3.80 11.21 -8.64
CA CYS A 139 -2.53 11.36 -7.93
C CYS A 139 -2.02 10.03 -7.38
N TRP A 140 -2.93 9.18 -6.87
CA TRP A 140 -2.59 7.84 -6.41
C TRP A 140 -2.08 6.95 -7.56
N ALA A 141 -2.79 6.93 -8.69
CA ALA A 141 -2.41 6.19 -9.89
C ALA A 141 -1.05 6.65 -10.43
N LEU A 142 -0.79 7.97 -10.50
CA LEU A 142 0.50 8.52 -10.88
C LEU A 142 1.64 7.99 -9.99
N GLY A 143 1.40 7.97 -8.67
CA GLY A 143 2.38 7.44 -7.73
C GLY A 143 2.65 5.94 -7.90
N LEU A 144 1.61 5.16 -8.21
CA LEU A 144 1.72 3.72 -8.49
C LEU A 144 2.46 3.44 -9.80
N ILE A 145 2.17 4.19 -10.87
CA ILE A 145 2.88 4.07 -12.16
C ILE A 145 4.37 4.36 -11.96
N ALA A 146 4.71 5.42 -11.23
CA ALA A 146 6.10 5.70 -10.87
C ALA A 146 6.73 4.56 -10.06
N GLY A 147 5.98 3.94 -9.14
CA GLY A 147 6.41 2.74 -8.39
C GLY A 147 6.66 1.51 -9.27
N LEU A 148 5.84 1.28 -10.29
CA LEU A 148 6.04 0.21 -11.27
C LEU A 148 7.32 0.42 -12.07
N VAL A 149 7.53 1.62 -12.62
CA VAL A 149 8.75 1.95 -13.36
C VAL A 149 9.99 1.81 -12.47
N ASN A 150 9.91 2.26 -11.22
CA ASN A 150 10.99 2.09 -10.24
C ASN A 150 11.33 0.60 -10.01
N SER A 151 10.30 -0.24 -9.81
CA SER A 151 10.48 -1.68 -9.58
C SER A 151 11.07 -2.39 -10.81
N LEU A 152 10.61 -2.04 -12.02
CA LEU A 152 11.18 -2.56 -13.27
C LEU A 152 12.65 -2.17 -13.43
N ARG A 153 13.00 -0.91 -13.13
CA ARG A 153 14.39 -0.45 -13.19
C ARG A 153 15.27 -1.17 -12.15
N LEU A 154 14.77 -1.39 -10.94
CA LEU A 154 15.46 -2.20 -9.93
C LEU A 154 15.69 -3.64 -10.39
N LEU A 155 14.71 -4.25 -11.06
CA LEU A 155 14.86 -5.59 -11.62
C LEU A 155 15.95 -5.62 -12.69
N SER A 156 15.92 -4.69 -13.64
CA SER A 156 16.94 -4.59 -14.69
C SER A 156 18.35 -4.45 -14.09
N ILE A 157 18.56 -3.51 -13.15
CA ILE A 157 19.87 -3.28 -12.54
C ILE A 157 20.35 -4.51 -11.76
N ASN A 158 19.48 -5.14 -10.97
CA ASN A 158 19.89 -6.27 -10.13
C ASN A 158 20.08 -7.56 -10.95
N SER A 159 19.33 -7.77 -12.02
CA SER A 159 19.54 -8.89 -12.94
C SER A 159 20.89 -8.76 -13.65
N SER A 160 21.23 -7.59 -14.19
CA SER A 160 22.55 -7.39 -14.82
C SER A 160 23.71 -7.59 -13.83
N LYS A 161 23.54 -7.17 -12.57
CA LYS A 161 24.53 -7.42 -11.50
C LYS A 161 24.67 -8.91 -11.17
N LEU A 162 23.57 -9.65 -11.22
CA LEU A 162 23.57 -11.10 -10.97
C LEU A 162 24.28 -11.85 -12.10
N GLU A 163 24.04 -11.45 -13.34
CA GLU A 163 24.74 -11.99 -14.52
C GLU A 163 26.24 -11.70 -14.44
N SER A 164 26.63 -10.45 -14.15
CA SER A 164 28.04 -10.09 -14.02
C SER A 164 28.75 -10.80 -12.87
N ALA A 165 28.03 -11.09 -11.77
CA ALA A 165 28.57 -11.84 -10.63
C ALA A 165 28.75 -13.34 -10.94
N SER A 166 27.96 -13.87 -11.87
CA SER A 166 28.03 -15.28 -12.27
C SER A 166 29.18 -15.52 -13.24
N SER A 167 29.51 -14.53 -14.10
CA SER A 167 30.62 -14.61 -15.06
C SER A 167 32.00 -14.26 -14.49
N SER A 168 32.07 -13.56 -13.35
CA SER A 168 33.33 -13.14 -12.68
C SER A 168 33.83 -14.10 -11.60
N SER A 169 33.26 -15.30 -11.56
CA SER A 169 33.54 -16.37 -10.58
C SER A 169 34.94 -17.00 -10.70
N ALA A 170 35.81 -16.50 -11.58
CA ALA A 170 37.18 -16.99 -11.75
C ALA A 170 38.29 -16.12 -11.11
N ASP A 171 38.10 -14.82 -10.83
CA ASP A 171 39.27 -13.95 -10.54
C ASP A 171 39.01 -12.64 -9.77
N SER A 172 38.00 -12.56 -8.89
CA SER A 172 37.71 -11.31 -8.14
C SER A 172 37.81 -11.44 -6.61
N GLU A 173 38.66 -10.60 -6.00
CA GLU A 173 38.99 -10.54 -4.56
C GLU A 173 37.83 -10.12 -3.63
N LYS A 174 36.63 -9.84 -4.15
CA LYS A 174 35.45 -9.52 -3.34
C LYS A 174 34.31 -10.49 -3.66
N PRO A 175 33.90 -11.35 -2.72
CA PRO A 175 32.76 -12.23 -2.95
C PRO A 175 31.52 -11.37 -3.13
N VAL A 176 30.98 -11.36 -4.36
CA VAL A 176 29.69 -10.74 -4.61
C VAL A 176 28.63 -11.54 -3.86
N ASP A 177 27.88 -10.88 -2.97
CA ASP A 177 26.79 -11.51 -2.23
C ASP A 177 25.59 -11.75 -3.16
N VAL A 178 25.67 -12.84 -3.91
CA VAL A 178 24.62 -13.33 -4.82
C VAL A 178 23.29 -13.48 -4.08
N LYS A 179 23.31 -13.93 -2.82
CA LYS A 179 22.09 -14.09 -2.01
C LYS A 179 21.44 -12.74 -1.74
N ALA A 180 22.21 -11.71 -1.37
CA ALA A 180 21.68 -10.36 -1.20
C ALA A 180 21.08 -9.78 -2.49
N ILE A 181 21.68 -10.05 -3.65
CA ILE A 181 21.13 -9.62 -4.96
C ILE A 181 19.80 -10.33 -5.24
N GLN A 182 19.72 -11.65 -5.03
CA GLN A 182 18.49 -12.42 -5.20
C GLN A 182 17.36 -11.91 -4.30
N VAL A 183 17.67 -11.55 -3.05
CA VAL A 183 16.71 -10.93 -2.14
C VAL A 183 16.18 -9.60 -2.70
N LYS A 184 17.05 -8.74 -3.25
CA LYS A 184 16.64 -7.48 -3.89
C LYS A 184 15.75 -7.71 -5.11
N ILE A 185 16.06 -8.71 -5.94
CA ILE A 185 15.22 -9.09 -7.08
C ILE A 185 13.84 -9.55 -6.59
N TYR A 186 13.79 -10.42 -5.59
CA TYR A 186 12.53 -10.88 -5.01
C TYR A 186 11.69 -9.72 -4.46
N GLN A 187 12.32 -8.81 -3.72
CA GLN A 187 11.65 -7.61 -3.20
C GLN A 187 11.09 -6.72 -4.32
N ALA A 188 11.85 -6.51 -5.40
CA ALA A 188 11.40 -5.73 -6.54
C ALA A 188 10.24 -6.41 -7.31
N LYS A 189 10.30 -7.73 -7.54
CA LYS A 189 9.18 -8.49 -8.16
C LYS A 189 7.92 -8.41 -7.31
N ARG A 190 8.05 -8.61 -6.00
CA ARG A 190 6.93 -8.54 -5.07
C ARG A 190 6.32 -7.14 -5.04
N LYS A 191 7.15 -6.10 -5.05
CA LYS A 191 6.70 -4.71 -5.09
C LYS A 191 6.00 -4.35 -6.41
N LEU A 192 6.50 -4.88 -7.53
CA LEU A 192 5.85 -4.75 -8.84
C LEU A 192 4.43 -5.33 -8.83
N ILE A 193 4.26 -6.56 -8.33
CA ILE A 193 2.95 -7.21 -8.21
C ILE A 193 2.02 -6.39 -7.31
N TRP A 194 2.55 -5.91 -6.17
CA TRP A 194 1.78 -5.06 -5.28
C TRP A 194 1.29 -3.81 -5.99
N ASP A 195 2.19 -3.03 -6.59
CA ASP A 195 1.83 -1.76 -7.24
C ASP A 195 0.89 -1.98 -8.44
N ALA A 196 1.00 -3.12 -9.13
CA ALA A 196 0.07 -3.50 -10.21
C ALA A 196 -1.34 -3.78 -9.69
N LEU A 197 -1.47 -4.53 -8.59
CA LEU A 197 -2.77 -4.78 -7.95
C LEU A 197 -3.39 -3.50 -7.37
N ASP A 198 -2.58 -2.64 -6.74
CA ASP A 198 -3.07 -1.35 -6.24
C ASP A 198 -3.43 -0.40 -7.40
N LEU A 199 -2.73 -0.47 -8.55
CA LEU A 199 -3.08 0.28 -9.75
C LEU A 199 -4.38 -0.23 -10.37
N PHE A 200 -4.60 -1.54 -10.41
CA PHE A 200 -5.88 -2.13 -10.81
C PHE A 200 -7.03 -1.56 -9.97
N VAL A 201 -6.87 -1.46 -8.65
CA VAL A 201 -7.88 -0.83 -7.77
C VAL A 201 -8.07 0.66 -8.09
N ALA A 202 -6.98 1.40 -8.30
CA ALA A 202 -7.04 2.82 -8.62
C ALA A 202 -7.75 3.09 -9.96
N LEU A 203 -7.47 2.28 -10.99
CA LEU A 203 -8.08 2.41 -12.32
C LEU A 203 -9.57 2.07 -12.33
N ASN A 204 -10.01 1.08 -11.54
CA ASN A 204 -11.45 0.85 -11.33
C ASN A 204 -12.11 2.01 -10.57
N THR A 205 -11.40 2.63 -9.61
CA THR A 205 -11.92 3.82 -8.91
C THR A 205 -12.04 5.04 -9.83
N LEU A 206 -11.21 5.10 -10.87
CA LEU A 206 -11.24 6.13 -11.92
C LEU A 206 -12.25 5.83 -13.03
N ASP A 207 -13.01 4.74 -12.94
CA ASP A 207 -13.97 4.30 -13.98
C ASP A 207 -13.30 4.03 -15.34
N ILE A 208 -12.01 3.64 -15.32
CA ILE A 208 -11.26 3.25 -16.53
C ILE A 208 -11.40 1.74 -16.75
N LEU A 209 -11.32 0.98 -15.66
CA LEU A 209 -11.57 -0.45 -15.64
C LEU A 209 -12.95 -0.70 -15.05
N HIS A 210 -13.70 -1.65 -15.61
CA HIS A 210 -15.09 -1.94 -15.25
C HIS A 210 -15.25 -3.34 -14.63
N PHE A 211 -14.35 -3.69 -13.70
CA PHE A 211 -14.42 -4.96 -12.98
C PHE A 211 -15.40 -4.90 -11.82
N THR A 212 -15.74 -6.07 -11.28
CA THR A 212 -16.74 -6.18 -10.22
C THR A 212 -16.21 -5.68 -8.88
N GLU A 213 -17.11 -5.31 -7.96
CA GLU A 213 -16.74 -4.97 -6.58
C GLU A 213 -15.99 -6.11 -5.86
N GLY A 214 -16.27 -7.36 -6.25
CA GLY A 214 -15.58 -8.55 -5.77
C GLY A 214 -14.10 -8.56 -6.18
N ASP A 215 -13.81 -8.35 -7.46
CA ASP A 215 -12.44 -8.36 -7.99
C ASP A 215 -11.58 -7.27 -7.33
N VAL A 216 -12.15 -6.06 -7.22
CA VAL A 216 -11.47 -4.93 -6.56
C VAL A 216 -11.29 -5.18 -5.06
N GLY A 217 -12.29 -5.80 -4.41
CA GLY A 217 -12.22 -6.26 -3.02
C GLY A 217 -11.10 -7.28 -2.80
N LEU A 218 -10.97 -8.26 -3.69
CA LEU A 218 -9.96 -9.31 -3.61
C LEU A 218 -8.54 -8.75 -3.82
N ALA A 219 -8.34 -7.93 -4.86
CA ALA A 219 -7.05 -7.29 -5.12
C ALA A 219 -6.57 -6.47 -3.91
N GLY A 220 -7.44 -5.65 -3.33
CA GLY A 220 -7.10 -4.86 -2.14
C GLY A 220 -6.91 -5.71 -0.87
N THR A 221 -7.56 -6.87 -0.76
CA THR A 221 -7.35 -7.83 0.33
C THR A 221 -5.94 -8.43 0.24
N ILE A 222 -5.55 -8.89 -0.95
CA ILE A 222 -4.22 -9.47 -1.22
C ILE A 222 -3.12 -8.44 -0.87
N THR A 223 -3.20 -7.21 -1.37
CA THR A 223 -2.18 -6.19 -1.08
C THR A 223 -2.16 -5.76 0.39
N SER A 224 -3.29 -5.88 1.08
CA SER A 224 -3.35 -5.63 2.54
C SER A 224 -2.65 -6.73 3.33
N ILE A 225 -2.88 -8.00 3.00
CA ILE A 225 -2.19 -9.14 3.63
C ILE A 225 -0.68 -9.07 3.39
N MET A 226 -0.27 -8.78 2.14
CA MET A 226 1.14 -8.58 1.81
C MET A 226 1.78 -7.50 2.70
N GLY A 227 1.07 -6.38 2.92
CA GLY A 227 1.57 -5.30 3.75
C GLY A 227 1.60 -5.58 5.24
N LEU A 228 0.59 -6.27 5.76
CA LEU A 228 0.58 -6.70 7.16
C LEU A 228 1.71 -7.67 7.44
N LYS A 229 1.98 -8.61 6.52
CA LYS A 229 3.11 -9.53 6.63
C LYS A 229 4.44 -8.77 6.74
N ASP A 230 4.66 -7.77 5.89
CA ASP A 230 5.90 -6.97 5.92
C ASP A 230 6.05 -6.17 7.22
N GLN A 231 4.95 -5.56 7.69
CA GLN A 231 4.94 -4.83 8.95
C GLN A 231 5.12 -5.76 10.16
N TRP A 232 4.61 -6.99 10.10
CA TRP A 232 4.72 -7.97 11.18
C TRP A 232 6.14 -8.51 11.31
N VAL A 233 6.78 -8.84 10.18
CA VAL A 233 8.19 -9.25 10.13
C VAL A 233 9.09 -8.12 10.65
N GLY A 234 8.79 -6.86 10.30
CA GLY A 234 9.51 -5.70 10.79
C GLY A 234 9.21 -5.28 12.23
N THR A 235 8.25 -5.93 12.91
CA THR A 235 7.96 -5.64 14.32
C THR A 235 8.89 -6.48 15.20
N LYS A 236 9.74 -5.78 15.94
CA LYS A 236 10.60 -6.35 16.97
C LYS A 236 9.78 -6.81 18.16
#